data_AF-A0A9D1HTZ8-F1
#
_entry.id   AF-A0A9D1HTZ8-F1
#
_cell.length_a   1.000
_cell.length_b   1.000
_cell.length_c   1.000
_cell.angle_alpha   90.00
_cell.angle_beta   90.00
_cell.angle_gamma   90.00
#
_symmetry.space_group_name_H-M   'P 1'
#
loop_
_entity.id
_entity.type
_entity.pdbx_description
1 polymer ?
#
loop_
_entity_poly.entity_id
_entity_poly.type
_entity_poly.pdbx_seq_one_letter_code
_entity_poly.pdbx_strand_id
1 'polypeptide(L)'
;MKRLVIAVVILAVIIVAGVLESVAANKTFDELEARLCALETAIKSPDDNALDEVKELTAWWEDKRAGMELYTWSPDMRAFSVALAETEGSLECGDDMNALSKCQSLLTMAKNIRNILDFNAADII
;
A
#
# COMPACT_ATOMS: atom_id res chain seq x y z
N MET A 1 33.06 -29.40 3.52
CA MET A 1 31.73 -29.75 2.99
C MET A 1 30.57 -29.31 3.90
N LYS A 2 30.48 -29.72 5.18
CA LYS A 2 29.37 -29.29 6.08
C LYS A 2 29.18 -27.76 6.17
N ARG A 3 30.27 -26.99 6.29
CA ARG A 3 30.23 -25.51 6.31
C ARG A 3 29.72 -24.89 4.99
N LEU A 4 30.06 -25.51 3.86
CA LEU A 4 29.58 -25.08 2.54
C LEU A 4 28.07 -25.33 2.40
N VAL A 5 27.60 -26.51 2.83
CA VAL A 5 26.16 -26.83 2.82
C VAL A 5 25.37 -25.85 3.67
N ILE A 6 25.85 -25.52 4.88
CA ILE A 6 25.21 -24.53 5.74
C ILE A 6 25.15 -23.16 5.06
N ALA A 7 26.25 -22.72 4.45
CA ALA A 7 26.29 -21.43 3.74
C ALA A 7 25.30 -21.38 2.56
N VAL A 8 25.19 -22.46 1.78
CA VAL A 8 24.23 -22.56 0.67
C VAL A 8 22.79 -22.55 1.18
N VAL A 9 22.49 -23.23 2.30
CA VAL A 9 21.16 -23.22 2.92
C VAL A 9 20.80 -21.82 3.40
N ILE A 10 21.72 -21.12 4.07
CA ILE A 10 21.49 -19.74 4.52
C ILE A 10 21.21 -18.83 3.31
N LEU A 11 22.00 -18.93 2.26
CA LEU A 11 21.80 -18.16 1.04
C LEU A 11 20.42 -18.44 0.42
N ALA A 12 20.01 -19.70 0.33
CA ALA A 12 18.69 -20.06 -0.18
C ALA A 12 17.55 -19.47 0.65
N VAL A 13 17.68 -19.46 1.98
CA VAL A 13 16.69 -18.84 2.88
C VAL A 13 16.60 -17.34 2.66
N ILE A 14 17.72 -16.64 2.53
CA ILE A 14 17.75 -15.18 2.28
C ILE A 14 17.05 -14.85 0.96
N ILE A 15 17.36 -15.60 -0.11
CA ILE A 15 16.74 -15.38 -1.43
C ILE A 15 15.24 -15.63 -1.38
N VAL A 16 14.80 -16.75 -0.77
CA VAL A 16 13.39 -17.08 -0.66
C VAL A 16 12.64 -16.03 0.18
N ALA A 17 13.23 -15.56 1.28
CA ALA A 17 12.63 -14.50 2.10
C ALA A 17 12.41 -13.22 1.30
N GLY A 18 13.42 -12.73 0.58
CA GLY A 18 13.28 -11.52 -0.24
C GLY A 18 12.24 -11.64 -1.35
N VAL A 19 12.14 -12.81 -2.00
CA VAL A 19 11.09 -13.06 -3.01
C VAL A 19 9.70 -13.04 -2.38
N LEU A 20 9.53 -13.65 -1.19
CA LEU A 20 8.24 -13.64 -0.48
C LEU A 20 7.83 -12.23 -0.05
N GLU A 21 8.77 -11.43 0.45
CA GLU A 21 8.54 -10.02 0.83
C GLU A 21 8.09 -9.19 -0.38
N SER A 22 8.75 -9.33 -1.53
CA SER A 22 8.39 -8.64 -2.77
C SER A 22 7.00 -9.03 -3.27
N VAL A 23 6.67 -10.33 -3.26
CA VAL A 23 5.33 -10.83 -3.65
C VAL A 23 4.25 -10.30 -2.70
N ALA A 24 4.51 -10.30 -1.39
CA ALA A 24 3.57 -9.79 -0.39
C ALA A 24 3.32 -8.29 -0.53
N ALA A 25 4.37 -7.50 -0.79
CA ALA A 25 4.25 -6.06 -1.05
C ALA A 25 3.43 -5.80 -2.31
N ASN A 26 3.77 -6.44 -3.43
CA ASN A 26 3.05 -6.28 -4.70
C ASN A 26 1.56 -6.59 -4.56
N LYS A 27 1.21 -7.72 -3.92
CA LYS A 27 -0.19 -8.08 -3.67
C LYS A 27 -0.92 -7.04 -2.81
N THR A 28 -0.23 -6.46 -1.82
CA THR A 28 -0.79 -5.41 -0.96
C THR A 28 -1.09 -4.15 -1.78
N PHE A 29 -0.17 -3.72 -2.65
CA PHE A 29 -0.41 -2.55 -3.49
C PHE A 29 -1.47 -2.78 -4.58
N ASP A 30 -1.59 -3.99 -5.12
CA ASP A 30 -2.68 -4.34 -6.04
C ASP A 30 -4.05 -4.24 -5.34
N GLU A 31 -4.17 -4.76 -4.11
CA GLU A 31 -5.40 -4.65 -3.32
C GLU A 31 -5.68 -3.19 -2.90
N LEU A 32 -4.64 -2.43 -2.56
CA LEU A 32 -4.75 -1.01 -2.26
C LEU A 32 -5.31 -0.22 -3.45
N GLU A 33 -4.78 -0.43 -4.66
CA GLU A 33 -5.28 0.23 -5.87
C GLU A 33 -6.75 -0.12 -6.14
N ALA A 34 -7.12 -1.39 -5.98
CA ALA A 34 -8.52 -1.82 -6.13
C ALA A 34 -9.46 -1.13 -5.13
N ARG A 35 -9.08 -1.04 -3.86
CA ARG A 35 -9.87 -0.35 -2.82
C ARG A 35 -9.95 1.15 -3.05
N LEU A 36 -8.88 1.79 -3.53
CA LEU A 36 -8.90 3.22 -3.89
C LEU A 36 -9.81 3.49 -5.10
N CYS A 37 -9.83 2.61 -6.10
CA CYS A 37 -10.77 2.73 -7.21
C CYS A 37 -12.22 2.55 -6.77
N ALA A 38 -12.48 1.65 -5.80
CA ALA A 38 -13.80 1.49 -5.20
C ALA A 38 -14.22 2.76 -4.43
N LEU A 39 -13.32 3.32 -3.61
CA LEU A 39 -13.54 4.58 -2.93
C LEU A 39 -13.79 5.73 -3.92
N GLU A 40 -13.00 5.85 -4.99
CA GLU A 40 -13.20 6.88 -6.02
C GLU A 40 -14.57 6.75 -6.68
N THR A 41 -15.05 5.52 -6.87
CA THR A 41 -16.39 5.25 -7.41
C THR A 41 -17.47 5.66 -6.41
N ALA A 42 -17.32 5.28 -5.13
CA ALA A 42 -18.26 5.63 -4.08
C ALA A 42 -18.37 7.16 -3.89
N ILE A 43 -17.25 7.90 -3.95
CA ILE A 43 -17.26 9.38 -3.86
C ILE A 43 -18.06 10.01 -5.02
N LYS A 44 -18.05 9.39 -6.20
CA LYS A 44 -18.78 9.90 -7.39
C LYS A 44 -20.26 9.52 -7.39
N SER A 45 -20.68 8.58 -6.54
CA SER A 45 -22.03 8.04 -6.47
C SER A 45 -22.79 8.66 -5.29
N PRO A 46 -23.89 9.40 -5.54
CA PRO A 46 -24.67 10.05 -4.46
C PRO A 46 -25.32 9.08 -3.46
N ASP A 47 -25.50 7.82 -3.86
CA ASP A 47 -26.20 6.79 -3.07
C ASP A 47 -25.23 5.89 -2.27
N ASP A 48 -23.92 5.98 -2.51
CA ASP A 48 -22.91 5.11 -1.87
C ASP A 48 -22.32 5.77 -0.62
N ASN A 49 -22.06 4.98 0.42
CA ASN A 49 -21.46 5.49 1.65
C ASN A 49 -19.93 5.55 1.55
N ALA A 50 -19.41 6.53 0.81
CA ALA A 50 -17.98 6.77 0.66
C ALA A 50 -17.24 6.93 2.00
N LEU A 51 -17.95 7.39 3.05
CA LEU A 51 -17.39 7.55 4.39
C LEU A 51 -17.11 6.19 5.07
N ASP A 52 -17.95 5.19 4.87
CA ASP A 52 -17.70 3.84 5.39
C ASP A 52 -16.53 3.20 4.62
N GLU A 53 -16.50 3.36 3.29
CA GLU A 53 -15.43 2.84 2.42
C GLU A 53 -14.05 3.38 2.81
N VAL A 54 -13.92 4.68 3.07
CA VAL A 54 -12.62 5.26 3.48
C VAL A 54 -12.20 4.79 4.88
N LYS A 55 -13.15 4.55 5.80
CA LYS A 55 -12.86 4.03 7.14
C LYS A 55 -12.39 2.58 7.09
N GLU A 56 -13.05 1.74 6.30
CA GLU A 56 -12.65 0.35 6.09
C GLU A 56 -11.28 0.27 5.39
N LEU A 57 -11.06 1.09 4.37
CA LEU A 57 -9.76 1.21 3.71
C LEU A 57 -8.67 1.64 4.69
N THR A 58 -8.93 2.63 5.54
CA THR A 58 -7.96 3.12 6.54
C THR A 58 -7.59 2.02 7.54
N ALA A 59 -8.58 1.33 8.11
CA ALA A 59 -8.32 0.24 9.03
C ALA A 59 -7.52 -0.90 8.38
N TRP A 60 -7.86 -1.27 7.14
CA TRP A 60 -7.13 -2.27 6.37
C TRP A 60 -5.69 -1.82 6.07
N TRP A 61 -5.50 -0.56 5.67
CA TRP A 61 -4.18 -0.02 5.35
C TRP A 61 -3.27 -0.01 6.58
N GLU A 62 -3.79 0.39 7.74
CA GLU A 62 -3.00 0.39 8.97
C GLU A 62 -2.52 -1.01 9.37
N ASP A 63 -3.36 -2.04 9.22
CA ASP A 63 -2.97 -3.45 9.41
C ASP A 63 -1.84 -3.85 8.46
N LYS A 64 -2.01 -3.57 7.15
CA LYS A 64 -1.01 -3.95 6.14
C LYS A 64 0.29 -3.17 6.28
N ARG A 65 0.22 -1.86 6.51
CA ARG A 65 1.36 -0.99 6.75
C ARG A 65 2.17 -1.50 7.94
N ALA A 66 1.53 -1.81 9.07
CA ALA A 66 2.21 -2.32 10.25
C ALA A 66 2.94 -3.65 9.98
N GLY A 67 2.33 -4.55 9.20
CA GLY A 67 2.98 -5.79 8.77
C GLY A 67 4.17 -5.56 7.85
N MET A 68 4.03 -4.67 6.86
CA MET A 68 5.09 -4.31 5.92
C MET A 68 6.28 -3.64 6.62
N GLU A 69 6.03 -2.84 7.65
CA GLU A 69 7.08 -2.17 8.44
C GLU A 69 8.06 -3.12 9.15
N LEU A 70 7.75 -4.42 9.22
CA LEU A 70 8.67 -5.43 9.76
C LEU A 70 9.85 -5.74 8.83
N TYR A 71 9.69 -5.52 7.52
CA TYR A 71 10.69 -5.86 6.51
C TYR A 71 10.98 -4.72 5.53
N THR A 72 10.13 -3.71 5.45
CA THR A 72 10.37 -2.51 4.65
C THR A 72 9.89 -1.25 5.35
N TRP A 73 10.73 -0.22 5.43
CA TRP A 73 10.37 1.05 6.03
C TRP A 73 10.34 2.15 4.97
N SER A 74 9.24 2.91 4.92
CA SER A 74 9.11 4.08 4.07
C SER A 74 8.33 5.19 4.78
N PRO A 75 8.82 6.44 4.78
CA PRO A 75 8.06 7.57 5.30
C PRO A 75 6.81 7.85 4.46
N ASP A 76 6.84 7.54 3.15
CA ASP A 76 5.72 7.74 2.24
C ASP A 76 4.55 6.81 2.57
N MET A 77 4.83 5.60 3.06
CA MET A 77 3.79 4.68 3.56
C MET A 77 3.04 5.24 4.77
N ARG A 78 3.73 5.99 5.64
CA ARG A 78 3.09 6.64 6.79
C ARG A 78 2.37 7.92 6.40
N ALA A 79 2.92 8.67 5.43
CA ALA A 79 2.25 9.83 4.85
C ALA A 79 0.92 9.43 4.17
N PHE A 80 0.84 8.21 3.63
CA PHE A 80 -0.39 7.65 3.06
C PHE A 80 -1.55 7.64 4.07
N SER A 81 -1.28 7.27 5.32
CA SER A 81 -2.27 7.27 6.41
C SER A 81 -2.83 8.66 6.71
N VAL A 82 -1.99 9.68 6.61
CA VAL A 82 -2.42 11.08 6.78
C VAL A 82 -3.33 11.49 5.64
N ALA A 83 -2.97 11.17 4.39
CA ALA A 83 -3.79 11.48 3.23
C ALA A 83 -5.16 10.74 3.25
N LEU A 84 -5.23 9.53 3.80
CA LEU A 84 -6.49 8.84 4.06
C LEU A 84 -7.36 9.59 5.07
N ALA A 85 -6.80 10.01 6.20
CA ALA A 85 -7.52 10.78 7.22
C ALA A 85 -8.00 12.15 6.67
N GLU A 86 -7.21 12.80 5.82
CA GLU A 86 -7.62 14.04 5.14
C GLU A 86 -8.75 13.81 4.13
N THR A 87 -8.78 12.64 3.49
CA THR A 87 -9.87 12.24 2.58
C THR A 87 -11.16 11.99 3.39
N GLU A 88 -11.06 11.25 4.48
CA GLU A 88 -12.16 11.03 5.43
C GLU A 88 -12.71 12.36 5.96
N GLY A 89 -11.86 13.26 6.44
CA GLY A 89 -12.31 14.56 6.94
C GLY A 89 -12.98 15.44 5.87
N SER A 90 -12.61 15.29 4.59
CA SER A 90 -13.29 15.98 3.48
C SER A 90 -14.70 15.42 3.29
N LEU A 91 -14.87 14.09 3.38
CA LEU A 91 -16.18 13.42 3.30
C LEU A 91 -17.08 13.75 4.49
N GLU A 92 -16.54 13.80 5.70
CA GLU A 92 -17.29 14.20 6.90
C GLU A 92 -17.84 15.62 6.82
N CYS A 93 -17.17 16.50 6.07
CA CYS A 93 -17.61 17.87 5.81
C CYS A 93 -18.53 18.01 4.59
N GLY A 94 -18.81 16.92 3.85
CA GLY A 94 -19.57 16.94 2.59
C GLY A 94 -18.84 17.63 1.43
N ASP A 95 -17.50 17.71 1.47
CA ASP A 95 -16.66 18.28 0.41
C ASP A 95 -16.16 17.19 -0.55
N ASP A 96 -17.10 16.62 -1.31
CA ASP A 96 -16.85 15.45 -2.18
C ASP A 96 -15.83 15.73 -3.29
N MET A 97 -15.78 16.97 -3.80
CA MET A 97 -14.80 17.34 -4.83
C MET A 97 -13.37 17.30 -4.27
N ASN A 98 -13.18 17.74 -3.03
CA ASN A 98 -11.90 17.73 -2.37
C ASN A 98 -11.52 16.30 -1.93
N ALA A 99 -12.50 15.53 -1.45
CA ALA A 99 -12.32 14.09 -1.19
C ALA A 99 -11.86 13.35 -2.45
N LEU A 100 -12.50 13.62 -3.60
CA LEU A 100 -12.13 13.02 -4.88
C LEU A 100 -10.70 13.39 -5.30
N SER A 101 -10.33 14.67 -5.18
CA SER A 101 -8.98 15.16 -5.48
C SER A 101 -7.91 14.46 -4.60
N LYS A 102 -8.21 14.25 -3.32
CA LYS A 102 -7.33 13.52 -2.41
C LYS A 102 -7.27 12.02 -2.73
N CYS A 103 -8.39 11.40 -3.10
CA CYS A 103 -8.43 10.00 -3.54
C CYS A 103 -7.55 9.77 -4.79
N GLN A 104 -7.56 10.70 -5.75
CA GLN A 104 -6.66 10.65 -6.92
C GLN A 104 -5.19 10.84 -6.54
N SER A 105 -4.92 11.69 -5.54
CA SER A 105 -3.58 11.84 -4.98
C SER A 105 -3.11 10.54 -4.32
N LEU A 106 -3.99 9.86 -3.56
CA LEU A 106 -3.73 8.55 -2.95
C LEU A 106 -3.42 7.48 -4.02
N LEU A 107 -4.15 7.42 -5.13
CA LEU A 107 -3.83 6.51 -6.25
C LEU A 107 -2.42 6.73 -6.80
N THR A 108 -2.01 8.00 -6.93
CA THR A 108 -0.66 8.35 -7.39
C THR A 108 0.40 7.98 -6.34
N MET A 109 0.13 8.26 -5.05
CA MET A 109 1.02 7.88 -3.96
C MET A 109 1.20 6.37 -3.89
N ALA A 110 0.13 5.58 -4.01
CA ALA A 110 0.19 4.12 -4.00
C ALA A 110 1.12 3.59 -5.10
N LYS A 111 1.03 4.13 -6.32
CA LYS A 111 1.91 3.78 -7.44
C LYS A 111 3.36 4.16 -7.18
N ASN A 112 3.60 5.36 -6.65
CA ASN A 112 4.96 5.81 -6.35
C ASN A 112 5.61 4.97 -5.25
N ILE A 113 4.89 4.70 -4.17
CA ILE A 113 5.38 3.86 -3.08
C ILE A 113 5.65 2.45 -3.59
N ARG A 114 4.73 1.87 -4.38
CA ARG A 114 4.96 0.56 -5.01
C ARG A 114 6.25 0.55 -5.81
N ASN A 115 6.48 1.53 -6.66
CA ASN A 115 7.68 1.59 -7.50
C ASN A 115 8.97 1.76 -6.68
N ILE A 116 8.92 2.46 -5.55
CA ILE A 116 10.06 2.58 -4.63
C ILE A 116 10.37 1.25 -3.93
N LEU A 117 9.32 0.49 -3.61
CA LEU A 117 9.42 -0.77 -2.87
C LEU A 117 9.57 -1.99 -3.78
N ASP A 118 9.32 -1.84 -5.07
CA ASP A 118 9.43 -2.92 -6.03
C ASP A 118 10.90 -3.31 -6.20
N PHE A 119 11.12 -4.61 -6.35
CA PHE A 119 12.44 -5.16 -6.62
C PHE A 119 12.48 -5.54 -8.09
N ASN A 120 12.96 -4.63 -8.93
CA ASN A 120 13.14 -4.92 -10.35
C ASN A 120 14.57 -5.40 -10.59
N ALA A 121 14.71 -6.59 -11.20
CA ALA A 121 16.03 -7.10 -11.58
C ALA A 121 16.77 -6.17 -12.56
N ALA A 122 16.05 -5.33 -13.30
CA ALA A 122 16.63 -4.29 -14.15
C ALA A 122 17.36 -3.20 -13.35
N ASP A 123 17.03 -2.99 -12.07
CA ASP A 123 17.67 -1.99 -11.22
C ASP A 123 19.03 -2.46 -10.65
N ILE A 124 19.40 -3.71 -10.90
CA ILE A 124 20.64 -4.34 -10.42
C ILE A 124 21.76 -4.28 -11.48
N ILE A 125 21.43 -4.05 -12.75
CA ILE A 125 22.33 -4.18 -13.91
C ILE A 125 22.82 -2.82 -14.38
#